data_AF-A0A3N9PCC6-F1
#
_entry.id   AF-A0A3N9PCC6-F1
#
_cell.length_a   1.000
_cell.length_b   1.000
_cell.length_c   1.000
_cell.angle_alpha   90.00
_cell.angle_beta   90.00
_cell.angle_gamma   90.00
#
_symmetry.space_group_name_H-M   'P 1'
#
loop_
_entity.id
_entity.type
_entity.pdbx_description
1 polymer ?
#
loop_
_entity_poly.entity_id
_entity_poly.type
_entity_poly.pdbx_seq_one_letter_code
_entity_poly.pdbx_strand_id
1 'polypeptide(L)'
;LIDTPLNVNAASVEQLCTIPWISPALAARLVYHRYRNGAFQNIAEIKRVRGFSTIYDKISPYLTVGRRRVAAPFHGQGRHYCLWQVEDSQAFQQQLYSGSKHKLYNRLQFSFTDHIHLGVLGEKDPGERSWQDFRIGHVKVALPCISTQVIAGAFSASFGQGLVFGGAYRMRKGSDPVTPAKQRSRGLSPYLSAAENSAFFGVALSLRTGLFEMHAFTSHDKKDARVEEGVILTLPSSGLHRTVGEIATHDQLDEFVRGASLEVKGGRFGRIGCSWQNSRYASQFAAQKGIHQHIFSGDHNSVAGMHYDLAVRSLNFFGEVAQSHSGGRALVAGLWFDLQIEVVILFRQYDRDFQNFYACGFGERAGTANERGVYYGLRYRTRDSTLSFYLDQFLSVWPQTTSPMPTSGVEMFASAEWEFSAACSALVCLRSESKEKGVAKMDGYGNSRVQIERPRRSHLRAQLTVSPIKSIR
;
A
#
# COMPACT_ATOMS: atom_id res chain seq x y z
N LEU A 1 -12.97 -9.70 -13.25
CA LEU A 1 -12.60 -10.87 -14.09
C LEU A 1 -13.65 -11.98 -14.02
N ILE A 2 -14.27 -12.28 -12.87
CA ILE A 2 -15.44 -13.20 -12.85
C ILE A 2 -16.61 -12.61 -13.65
N ASP A 3 -16.87 -11.31 -13.51
CA ASP A 3 -17.96 -10.63 -14.23
C ASP A 3 -17.65 -10.36 -15.72
N THR A 4 -16.37 -10.51 -16.11
CA THR A 4 -15.87 -10.27 -17.48
C THR A 4 -14.77 -11.29 -17.85
N PRO A 5 -15.15 -12.53 -18.19
CA PRO A 5 -14.19 -13.58 -18.52
C PRO A 5 -13.39 -13.25 -19.79
N LEU A 6 -12.09 -13.55 -19.76
CA LEU A 6 -11.16 -13.32 -20.85
C LEU A 6 -11.35 -14.33 -21.98
N ASN A 7 -11.43 -13.86 -23.21
CA ASN A 7 -11.48 -14.74 -24.37
C ASN A 7 -10.11 -15.39 -24.60
N VAL A 8 -9.99 -16.70 -24.37
CA VAL A 8 -8.74 -17.44 -24.51
C VAL A 8 -8.21 -17.47 -25.94
N ASN A 9 -9.05 -17.28 -26.95
CA ASN A 9 -8.65 -17.25 -28.36
C ASN A 9 -8.14 -15.87 -28.81
N ALA A 10 -8.43 -14.80 -28.05
CA ALA A 10 -8.05 -13.43 -28.41
C ALA A 10 -7.10 -12.76 -27.39
N ALA A 11 -7.05 -13.23 -26.14
CA ALA A 11 -6.25 -12.61 -25.09
C ALA A 11 -4.75 -12.67 -25.39
N SER A 12 -4.03 -11.59 -25.09
CA SER A 12 -2.56 -11.53 -25.10
C SER A 12 -1.95 -12.28 -23.91
N VAL A 13 -0.63 -12.51 -23.94
CA VAL A 13 0.09 -13.15 -22.83
C VAL A 13 -0.07 -12.31 -21.56
N GLU A 14 0.04 -10.99 -21.68
CA GLU A 14 -0.10 -10.03 -20.57
C GLU A 14 -1.50 -10.06 -19.97
N GLN A 15 -2.54 -10.12 -20.82
CA GLN A 15 -3.92 -10.24 -20.36
C GLN A 15 -4.18 -11.56 -19.64
N LEU A 16 -3.64 -12.68 -20.16
CA LEU A 16 -3.77 -13.98 -19.50
C LEU A 16 -3.07 -14.01 -18.14
N CYS A 17 -1.95 -13.29 -17.99
CA CYS A 17 -1.26 -13.14 -16.70
C CYS A 17 -2.02 -12.32 -15.65
N THR A 18 -3.10 -11.62 -16.02
CA THR A 18 -3.98 -10.95 -15.04
C THR A 18 -4.87 -11.94 -14.28
N ILE A 19 -5.07 -13.15 -14.83
CA ILE A 19 -5.81 -14.22 -14.15
C ILE A 19 -4.91 -14.81 -13.07
N PRO A 20 -5.39 -14.91 -11.80
CA PRO A 20 -4.63 -15.57 -10.77
C PRO A 20 -4.25 -17.00 -11.20
N TRP A 21 -3.12 -17.53 -10.72
CA TRP A 21 -2.62 -18.87 -11.07
C TRP A 21 -2.08 -19.06 -12.51
N ILE A 22 -2.19 -18.07 -13.41
CA ILE A 22 -1.56 -18.12 -14.74
C ILE A 22 -0.24 -17.34 -14.73
N SER A 23 0.88 -18.08 -14.71
CA SER A 23 2.22 -17.49 -14.86
C SER A 23 2.50 -17.09 -16.32
N PRO A 24 3.49 -16.21 -16.59
CA PRO A 24 3.92 -15.87 -17.95
C PRO A 24 4.25 -17.09 -18.82
N ALA A 25 4.87 -18.12 -18.23
CA ALA A 25 5.17 -19.36 -18.93
C ALA A 25 3.92 -20.15 -19.31
N LEU A 26 2.89 -20.18 -18.46
CA LEU A 26 1.61 -20.82 -18.75
C LEU A 26 0.80 -20.03 -19.78
N ALA A 27 0.75 -18.70 -19.66
CA ALA A 27 0.12 -17.83 -20.63
C ALA A 27 0.73 -17.98 -22.04
N ALA A 28 2.06 -18.00 -22.15
CA ALA A 28 2.77 -18.24 -23.40
C ALA A 28 2.42 -19.60 -24.02
N ARG A 29 2.26 -20.65 -23.19
CA ARG A 29 1.84 -21.99 -23.68
C ARG A 29 0.42 -22.00 -24.25
N LEU A 30 -0.53 -21.27 -23.65
CA LEU A 30 -1.88 -21.15 -24.20
C LEU A 30 -1.86 -20.47 -25.58
N VAL A 31 -1.13 -19.36 -25.69
CA VAL A 31 -0.99 -18.62 -26.94
C VAL A 31 -0.29 -19.47 -28.01
N TYR A 32 0.76 -20.19 -27.63
CA TYR A 32 1.46 -21.11 -28.52
C TYR A 32 0.57 -22.29 -28.96
N HIS A 33 -0.21 -22.87 -28.04
CA HIS A 33 -1.11 -23.97 -28.36
C HIS A 33 -2.18 -23.56 -29.37
N ARG A 34 -2.84 -22.41 -29.19
CA ARG A 34 -3.85 -21.93 -30.16
C ARG A 34 -3.24 -21.53 -31.50
N TYR A 35 -2.00 -21.05 -31.51
CA TYR A 35 -1.28 -20.75 -32.75
C TYR A 35 -0.99 -22.02 -33.56
N ARG A 36 -0.58 -23.11 -32.88
CA ARG A 36 -0.20 -24.37 -33.53
C ARG A 36 -1.40 -25.26 -33.89
N ASN A 37 -2.40 -25.32 -33.01
CA ASN A 37 -3.50 -26.30 -33.08
C ASN A 37 -4.85 -25.68 -33.45
N GLY A 38 -4.89 -24.37 -33.69
CA GLY A 38 -6.13 -23.62 -33.94
C GLY A 38 -6.83 -23.15 -32.66
N ALA A 39 -7.91 -22.39 -32.83
CA ALA A 39 -8.70 -21.84 -31.73
C ALA A 39 -9.35 -22.93 -30.87
N PHE A 40 -9.41 -22.70 -29.56
CA PHE A 40 -10.15 -23.53 -28.61
C PHE A 40 -11.65 -23.44 -28.89
N GLN A 41 -12.32 -24.58 -29.04
CA GLN A 41 -13.76 -24.64 -29.33
C GLN A 41 -14.61 -24.65 -28.06
N ASN A 42 -14.05 -25.12 -26.95
CA ASN A 42 -14.64 -25.13 -25.62
C ASN A 42 -13.55 -24.88 -24.56
N ILE A 43 -13.92 -24.35 -23.40
CA ILE A 43 -12.95 -24.02 -22.33
C ILE A 43 -12.25 -25.30 -21.83
N ALA A 44 -12.94 -26.45 -21.85
CA ALA A 44 -12.39 -27.72 -21.38
C ALA A 44 -11.15 -28.19 -22.17
N GLU A 45 -10.98 -27.78 -23.42
CA GLU A 45 -9.79 -28.07 -24.23
C GLU A 45 -8.50 -27.50 -23.65
N ILE A 46 -8.58 -26.48 -22.79
CA ILE A 46 -7.43 -25.92 -22.10
C ILE A 46 -6.74 -26.98 -21.22
N LYS A 47 -7.47 -27.99 -20.73
CA LYS A 47 -6.87 -29.13 -20.00
C LYS A 47 -5.82 -29.90 -20.80
N ARG A 48 -5.87 -29.83 -22.14
CA ARG A 48 -4.90 -30.47 -23.04
C ARG A 48 -3.56 -29.73 -23.08
N VAL A 49 -3.53 -28.47 -22.64
CA VAL A 49 -2.29 -27.68 -22.55
C VAL A 49 -1.51 -28.09 -21.31
N ARG A 50 -0.24 -28.46 -21.49
CA ARG A 50 0.63 -28.93 -20.38
C ARG A 50 0.70 -27.89 -19.24
N GLY A 51 0.27 -28.32 -18.05
CA GLY A 51 0.27 -27.52 -16.83
C GLY A 51 -1.06 -26.86 -16.50
N PHE A 52 -2.10 -27.04 -17.32
CA PHE A 52 -3.43 -26.45 -17.10
C PHE A 52 -4.44 -27.40 -16.46
N SER A 53 -4.20 -28.72 -16.47
CA SER A 53 -5.10 -29.70 -15.86
C SER A 53 -5.27 -29.50 -14.34
N THR A 54 -4.20 -29.15 -13.63
CA THR A 54 -4.19 -28.97 -12.17
C THR A 54 -4.77 -27.64 -11.69
N ILE A 55 -4.86 -26.64 -12.58
CA ILE A 55 -5.36 -25.29 -12.27
C ILE A 55 -6.70 -24.99 -12.94
N TYR A 56 -7.22 -25.91 -13.77
CA TYR A 56 -8.40 -25.71 -14.61
C TYR A 56 -9.61 -25.20 -13.81
N ASP A 57 -9.95 -25.85 -12.70
CA ASP A 57 -11.14 -25.48 -11.92
C ASP A 57 -11.01 -24.07 -11.32
N LYS A 58 -9.77 -23.63 -11.05
CA LYS A 58 -9.48 -22.28 -10.54
C LYS A 58 -9.57 -21.21 -11.63
N ILE A 59 -9.16 -21.53 -12.87
CA ILE A 59 -9.08 -20.54 -13.96
C ILE A 59 -10.32 -20.52 -14.87
N SER A 60 -11.08 -21.62 -14.94
CA SER A 60 -12.20 -21.75 -15.87
C SER A 60 -13.30 -20.68 -15.72
N PRO A 61 -13.61 -20.15 -14.50
CA PRO A 61 -14.56 -19.04 -14.37
C PRO A 61 -14.09 -17.72 -15.00
N TYR A 62 -12.80 -17.59 -15.28
CA TYR A 62 -12.18 -16.38 -15.79
C TYR A 62 -11.94 -16.42 -17.31
N LEU A 63 -12.34 -17.50 -17.99
CA LEU A 63 -12.04 -17.75 -19.40
C LEU A 63 -13.31 -17.99 -20.22
N THR A 64 -13.29 -17.64 -21.50
CA THR A 64 -14.35 -17.92 -22.47
C THR A 64 -13.78 -18.23 -23.87
N VAL A 65 -14.52 -18.97 -24.70
CA VAL A 65 -14.12 -19.37 -26.07
C VAL A 65 -14.99 -18.77 -27.17
N GLY A 66 -16.12 -18.12 -26.83
CA GLY A 66 -17.05 -17.58 -27.83
C GLY A 66 -16.54 -16.33 -28.55
N ARG A 67 -17.11 -16.01 -29.73
CA ARG A 67 -16.94 -14.66 -30.33
C ARG A 67 -17.28 -13.65 -29.24
N ARG A 68 -16.37 -12.70 -28.98
CA ARG A 68 -16.62 -11.57 -28.09
C ARG A 68 -17.99 -11.02 -28.49
N ARG A 69 -19.02 -11.21 -27.64
CA ARG A 69 -20.24 -10.39 -27.77
C ARG A 69 -19.68 -8.98 -27.81
N VAL A 70 -19.85 -8.28 -28.92
CA VAL A 70 -19.59 -6.86 -28.95
C VAL A 70 -20.49 -6.34 -27.85
N ALA A 71 -19.91 -6.05 -26.69
CA ALA A 71 -20.64 -5.49 -25.57
C ALA A 71 -21.37 -4.27 -26.16
N ALA A 72 -22.60 -4.03 -25.72
CA ALA A 72 -23.32 -2.84 -26.13
C ALA A 72 -22.34 -1.65 -26.12
N PRO A 73 -22.33 -0.79 -27.17
CA PRO A 73 -21.30 0.23 -27.36
C PRO A 73 -21.13 1.13 -26.13
N PHE A 74 -22.15 1.17 -25.29
CA PHE A 74 -22.12 1.69 -23.95
C PHE A 74 -22.63 0.64 -22.95
N HIS A 75 -21.78 0.20 -22.02
CA HIS A 75 -22.20 -0.54 -20.83
C HIS A 75 -21.70 0.20 -19.59
N GLY A 76 -22.59 0.40 -18.62
CA GLY A 76 -22.29 1.05 -17.36
C GLY A 76 -22.59 0.13 -16.19
N GLN A 77 -21.71 0.09 -15.20
CA GLN A 77 -21.98 -0.53 -13.91
C GLN A 77 -21.80 0.50 -12.82
N GLY A 78 -22.69 0.47 -11.83
CA GLY A 78 -22.68 1.36 -10.68
C GLY A 78 -22.69 0.56 -9.39
N ARG A 79 -21.98 1.04 -8.37
CA ARG A 79 -22.05 0.54 -7.00
C ARG A 79 -22.28 1.72 -6.07
N HIS A 80 -23.33 1.61 -5.27
CA HIS A 80 -23.58 2.50 -4.14
C HIS A 80 -23.35 1.71 -2.85
N TYR A 81 -22.56 2.29 -1.95
CA TYR A 81 -22.42 1.80 -0.58
C TYR A 81 -22.78 2.94 0.36
N CYS A 82 -23.80 2.70 1.19
CA CYS A 82 -24.26 3.62 2.21
C CYS A 82 -24.15 2.94 3.57
N LEU A 83 -23.60 3.66 4.54
CA LEU A 83 -23.55 3.25 5.94
C LEU A 83 -24.07 4.42 6.79
N TRP A 84 -25.03 4.09 7.64
CA TRP A 84 -25.52 4.98 8.70
C TRP A 84 -25.33 4.27 10.03
N GLN A 85 -24.68 4.96 10.96
CA GLN A 85 -24.39 4.44 12.28
C GLN A 85 -24.59 5.54 13.31
N VAL A 86 -24.96 5.16 14.53
CA VAL A 86 -25.06 6.08 15.66
C VAL A 86 -24.03 5.66 16.70
N GLU A 87 -23.27 6.63 17.20
CA GLU A 87 -22.34 6.44 18.30
C GLU A 87 -22.89 7.15 19.55
N ASP A 88 -22.95 6.43 20.67
CA ASP A 88 -23.31 7.00 21.96
C ASP A 88 -22.16 6.86 22.96
N SER A 89 -21.10 7.63 22.74
CA SER A 89 -19.93 7.67 23.63
C SER A 89 -20.14 8.65 24.79
N GLN A 90 -19.38 8.44 25.87
CA GLN A 90 -19.41 9.31 27.07
C GLN A 90 -19.17 10.79 26.72
N ALA A 91 -18.37 11.07 25.69
CA ALA A 91 -18.12 12.42 25.21
C ALA A 91 -19.37 13.15 24.72
N PHE A 92 -20.35 12.44 24.15
CA PHE A 92 -21.65 13.05 23.81
C PHE A 92 -22.53 13.29 25.03
N GLN A 93 -22.46 12.43 26.05
CA GLN A 93 -23.18 12.62 27.30
C GLN A 93 -22.66 13.86 28.05
N GLN A 94 -21.36 14.11 27.96
CA GLN A 94 -20.69 15.29 28.51
C GLN A 94 -20.77 16.55 27.62
N GLN A 95 -21.49 16.49 26.49
CA GLN A 95 -21.66 17.59 25.53
C GLN A 95 -20.32 18.20 25.04
N LEU A 96 -19.28 17.37 24.87
CA LEU A 96 -17.97 17.82 24.40
C LEU A 96 -17.92 18.05 22.89
N TYR A 97 -18.84 17.45 22.13
CA TYR A 97 -18.89 17.54 20.68
C TYR A 97 -19.93 18.55 20.20
N SER A 98 -19.58 19.27 19.14
CA SER A 98 -20.36 20.37 18.58
C SER A 98 -21.47 19.95 17.63
N GLY A 99 -21.50 18.68 17.22
CA GLY A 99 -22.40 18.11 16.22
C GLY A 99 -23.10 16.82 16.67
N SER A 100 -23.71 16.11 15.72
CA SER A 100 -24.62 15.00 16.02
C SER A 100 -23.92 13.63 16.10
N LYS A 101 -24.54 12.68 16.83
CA LYS A 101 -24.10 11.29 17.03
C LYS A 101 -24.07 10.42 15.76
N HIS A 102 -24.61 10.92 14.65
CA HIS A 102 -24.78 10.15 13.43
C HIS A 102 -23.50 10.16 12.59
N LYS A 103 -22.97 8.98 12.29
CA LYS A 103 -22.02 8.75 11.22
C LYS A 103 -22.78 8.52 9.92
N LEU A 104 -22.35 9.18 8.86
CA LEU A 104 -22.86 8.95 7.51
C LEU A 104 -21.70 8.72 6.56
N TYR A 105 -21.78 7.65 5.78
CA TYR A 105 -20.77 7.35 4.79
C TYR A 105 -21.47 6.93 3.50
N ASN A 106 -21.22 7.66 2.43
CA ASN A 106 -21.80 7.41 1.11
C ASN A 106 -20.67 7.30 0.10
N ARG A 107 -20.59 6.17 -0.60
CA ARG A 107 -19.60 5.93 -1.65
C ARG A 107 -20.30 5.45 -2.92
N LEU A 108 -20.12 6.21 -3.98
CA LEU A 108 -20.64 5.96 -5.32
C LEU A 108 -19.46 5.66 -6.26
N GLN A 109 -19.57 4.58 -7.02
CA GLN A 109 -18.58 4.20 -8.03
C GLN A 109 -19.31 3.82 -9.31
N PHE A 110 -18.90 4.39 -10.43
CA PHE A 110 -19.42 4.07 -11.75
C PHE A 110 -18.28 3.70 -12.68
N SER A 111 -18.50 2.73 -13.56
CA SER A 111 -17.57 2.36 -14.62
C SER A 111 -18.32 2.23 -15.93
N PHE A 112 -17.88 2.95 -16.95
CA PHE A 112 -18.47 2.95 -18.28
C PHE A 112 -17.47 2.44 -19.31
N THR A 113 -17.89 1.47 -20.12
CA THR A 113 -17.14 0.98 -21.30
C THR A 113 -15.69 0.58 -20.99
N ASP A 114 -15.42 0.11 -19.76
CA ASP A 114 -14.08 -0.21 -19.23
C ASP A 114 -13.01 0.92 -19.29
N HIS A 115 -13.38 2.10 -19.78
CA HIS A 115 -12.45 3.20 -20.06
C HIS A 115 -12.68 4.41 -19.14
N ILE A 116 -13.90 4.61 -18.65
CA ILE A 116 -14.24 5.73 -17.78
C ILE A 116 -14.62 5.17 -16.42
N HIS A 117 -13.95 5.65 -15.37
CA HIS A 117 -14.33 5.36 -13.99
C HIS A 117 -14.60 6.67 -13.25
N LEU A 118 -15.73 6.72 -12.54
CA LEU A 118 -16.11 7.84 -11.69
C LEU A 118 -16.23 7.32 -10.26
N GLY A 119 -15.74 8.08 -9.30
CA GLY A 119 -15.87 7.78 -7.88
C GLY A 119 -16.18 9.04 -7.09
N VAL A 120 -17.15 8.97 -6.19
CA VAL A 120 -17.47 10.05 -5.25
C VAL A 120 -17.70 9.43 -3.87
N LEU A 121 -17.14 10.05 -2.84
CA LEU A 121 -17.28 9.67 -1.45
C LEU A 121 -17.59 10.93 -0.64
N GLY A 122 -18.60 10.84 0.21
CA GLY A 122 -18.91 11.83 1.23
C GLY A 122 -19.04 11.14 2.59
N GLU A 123 -18.43 11.75 3.60
CA GLU A 123 -18.44 11.25 4.97
C GLU A 123 -18.73 12.37 5.97
N LYS A 124 -19.39 11.98 7.05
CA LYS A 124 -19.56 12.75 8.28
C LYS A 124 -19.26 11.80 9.42
N ASP A 125 -18.35 12.19 10.30
CA ASP A 125 -18.08 11.46 11.53
C ASP A 125 -19.01 11.88 12.70
N PRO A 126 -19.16 11.01 13.71
CA PRO A 126 -19.88 11.36 14.93
C PRO A 126 -19.26 12.59 15.61
N GLY A 127 -20.09 13.58 15.89
CA GLY A 127 -19.71 14.80 16.61
C GLY A 127 -19.42 15.98 15.70
N GLU A 128 -19.36 15.76 14.39
CA GLU A 128 -19.16 16.81 13.38
C GLU A 128 -20.47 17.50 13.03
N ARG A 129 -20.37 18.79 12.66
CA ARG A 129 -21.53 19.63 12.31
C ARG A 129 -21.97 19.44 10.86
N SER A 130 -21.02 19.31 9.94
CA SER A 130 -21.31 19.20 8.51
C SER A 130 -21.88 17.83 8.16
N TRP A 131 -22.86 17.77 7.26
CA TRP A 131 -23.39 16.51 6.72
C TRP A 131 -22.46 15.86 5.69
N GLN A 132 -21.49 16.62 5.20
CA GLN A 132 -20.46 16.21 4.25
C GLN A 132 -19.16 16.91 4.65
N ASP A 133 -18.67 16.57 5.84
CA ASP A 133 -17.44 17.15 6.40
C ASP A 133 -16.27 16.82 5.46
N PHE A 134 -16.13 15.54 5.16
CA PHE A 134 -15.16 15.05 4.20
C PHE A 134 -15.80 14.70 2.86
N ARG A 135 -15.17 15.14 1.77
CA ARG A 135 -15.59 14.83 0.39
C ARG A 135 -14.39 14.60 -0.50
N ILE A 136 -14.47 13.53 -1.27
CA ILE A 136 -13.42 13.19 -2.21
C ILE A 136 -13.99 12.48 -3.44
N GLY A 137 -13.40 12.72 -4.60
CA GLY A 137 -13.87 12.11 -5.83
C GLY A 137 -12.84 12.16 -6.94
N HIS A 138 -13.04 11.33 -7.95
CA HIS A 138 -12.16 11.24 -9.09
C HIS A 138 -12.90 10.87 -10.37
N VAL A 139 -12.30 11.25 -11.49
CA VAL A 139 -12.63 10.81 -12.84
C VAL A 139 -11.38 10.23 -13.44
N LYS A 140 -11.40 8.95 -13.82
CA LYS A 140 -10.34 8.28 -14.55
C LYS A 140 -10.81 8.01 -15.97
N VAL A 141 -10.01 8.41 -16.95
CA VAL A 141 -10.25 8.15 -18.37
C VAL A 141 -9.04 7.42 -18.94
N ALA A 142 -9.26 6.23 -19.50
CA ALA A 142 -8.28 5.49 -20.27
C ALA A 142 -8.48 5.79 -21.77
N LEU A 143 -7.38 6.09 -22.46
CA LEU A 143 -7.32 6.38 -23.89
C LEU A 143 -6.42 5.33 -24.56
N PRO A 144 -6.95 4.14 -24.89
CA PRO A 144 -6.14 3.02 -25.40
C PRO A 144 -5.41 3.35 -26.72
N CYS A 145 -5.98 4.20 -27.56
CA CYS A 145 -5.41 4.59 -28.86
C CYS A 145 -4.03 5.25 -28.75
N ILE A 146 -3.77 5.95 -27.65
CA ILE A 146 -2.50 6.63 -27.36
C ILE A 146 -1.83 6.06 -26.10
N SER A 147 -2.25 4.88 -25.65
CA SER A 147 -1.75 4.19 -24.45
C SER A 147 -1.63 5.08 -23.20
N THR A 148 -2.58 6.00 -23.04
CA THR A 148 -2.57 7.02 -22.00
C THR A 148 -3.74 6.83 -21.04
N GLN A 149 -3.53 7.16 -19.77
CA GLN A 149 -4.56 7.23 -18.75
C GLN A 149 -4.46 8.59 -18.06
N VAL A 150 -5.60 9.25 -17.88
CA VAL A 150 -5.72 10.51 -17.14
C VAL A 150 -6.59 10.26 -15.90
N ILE A 151 -6.20 10.83 -14.77
CA ILE A 151 -7.02 10.90 -13.56
C ILE A 151 -7.14 12.38 -13.19
N ALA A 152 -8.36 12.86 -13.02
CA ALA A 152 -8.68 14.16 -12.46
C ALA A 152 -9.40 13.98 -11.11
N GLY A 153 -9.06 14.79 -10.11
CA GLY A 153 -9.51 14.64 -8.74
C GLY A 153 -8.54 13.81 -7.89
N ALA A 154 -9.08 12.89 -7.09
CA ALA A 154 -8.31 12.15 -6.10
C ALA A 154 -7.56 10.93 -6.65
N PHE A 155 -6.26 10.86 -6.35
CA PHE A 155 -5.42 9.72 -6.73
C PHE A 155 -4.34 9.44 -5.68
N SER A 156 -3.72 8.26 -5.82
CA SER A 156 -2.56 7.83 -5.06
C SER A 156 -1.42 7.52 -6.03
N ALA A 157 -0.19 7.86 -5.64
CA ALA A 157 1.04 7.55 -6.38
C ALA A 157 1.86 6.51 -5.62
N SER A 158 2.24 5.42 -6.28
CA SER A 158 3.06 4.35 -5.69
C SER A 158 4.09 3.84 -6.69
N PHE A 159 5.36 4.14 -6.43
CA PHE A 159 6.50 3.81 -7.30
C PHE A 159 7.63 3.14 -6.50
N GLY A 160 8.45 2.35 -7.18
CA GLY A 160 9.61 1.70 -6.57
C GLY A 160 9.27 0.85 -5.34
N GLN A 161 10.05 1.02 -4.29
CA GLN A 161 9.88 0.44 -2.95
C GLN A 161 9.26 1.42 -1.94
N GLY A 162 8.74 2.54 -2.43
CA GLY A 162 8.00 3.52 -1.65
C GLY A 162 8.86 4.56 -0.93
N LEU A 163 10.11 4.81 -1.32
CA LEU A 163 10.94 5.86 -0.70
C LEU A 163 10.61 7.26 -1.20
N VAL A 164 10.30 7.42 -2.50
CA VAL A 164 9.78 8.69 -3.03
C VAL A 164 8.25 8.74 -2.92
N PHE A 165 7.56 7.67 -3.32
CA PHE A 165 6.10 7.58 -3.32
C PHE A 165 5.62 6.19 -2.87
N GLY A 166 5.16 6.07 -1.63
CA GLY A 166 4.74 4.79 -1.04
C GLY A 166 3.27 4.42 -1.24
N GLY A 167 2.45 5.34 -1.76
CA GLY A 167 1.00 5.17 -1.92
C GLY A 167 0.23 5.19 -0.61
N ALA A 168 -1.09 5.14 -0.72
CA ALA A 168 -1.99 5.34 0.42
C ALA A 168 -2.08 4.17 1.42
N TYR A 169 -1.53 2.99 1.09
CA TYR A 169 -1.61 1.81 1.95
C TYR A 169 -0.31 1.04 2.01
N ARG A 170 0.21 0.86 3.22
CA ARG A 170 1.35 -0.01 3.52
C ARG A 170 0.88 -1.32 4.13
N MET A 171 1.29 -2.42 3.51
CA MET A 171 1.08 -3.73 4.09
C MET A 171 2.01 -3.92 5.30
N ARG A 172 1.44 -4.31 6.44
CA ARG A 172 2.20 -4.55 7.67
C ARG A 172 2.79 -5.97 7.66
N LYS A 173 3.88 -6.15 8.42
CA LYS A 173 4.49 -7.45 8.70
C LYS A 173 3.44 -8.41 9.31
N GLY A 174 3.41 -9.66 8.84
CA GLY A 174 2.42 -10.65 9.28
C GLY A 174 2.69 -12.05 8.71
N SER A 175 1.64 -12.84 8.52
CA SER A 175 1.73 -14.20 7.95
C SER A 175 2.16 -14.23 6.48
N ASP A 176 2.09 -13.10 5.78
CA ASP A 176 2.76 -12.91 4.49
C ASP A 176 4.12 -12.25 4.72
N PRO A 177 5.24 -13.00 4.68
CA PRO A 177 6.56 -12.46 4.94
C PRO A 177 7.19 -11.81 3.70
N VAL A 178 6.59 -11.90 2.51
CA VAL A 178 7.26 -11.44 1.28
C VAL A 178 6.67 -10.14 0.77
N THR A 179 5.33 -10.06 0.67
CA THR A 179 4.65 -8.90 0.07
C THR A 179 4.94 -7.57 0.79
N PRO A 180 5.06 -7.51 2.14
CA PRO A 180 5.47 -6.28 2.81
C PRO A 180 6.89 -5.84 2.46
N ALA A 181 7.82 -6.79 2.31
CA ALA A 181 9.23 -6.51 2.06
C ALA A 181 9.51 -6.11 0.61
N LYS A 182 8.92 -6.84 -0.35
CA LYS A 182 9.00 -6.48 -1.77
C LYS A 182 7.72 -5.75 -2.19
N GLN A 183 7.75 -4.42 -2.09
CA GLN A 183 6.61 -3.60 -2.49
C GLN A 183 6.42 -3.66 -4.02
N ARG A 184 5.15 -3.61 -4.44
CA ARG A 184 4.78 -3.56 -5.85
C ARG A 184 4.35 -2.14 -6.21
N SER A 185 4.99 -1.56 -7.23
CA SER A 185 4.53 -0.30 -7.81
C SER A 185 3.14 -0.49 -8.42
N ARG A 186 2.21 0.38 -8.04
CA ARG A 186 0.83 0.43 -8.60
C ARG A 186 0.66 1.57 -9.60
N GLY A 187 1.69 2.41 -9.76
CA GLY A 187 1.64 3.61 -10.56
C GLY A 187 0.69 4.66 -9.97
N LEU A 188 0.02 5.39 -10.86
CA LEU A 188 -1.07 6.30 -10.49
C LEU A 188 -2.41 5.56 -10.49
N SER A 189 -3.06 5.50 -9.33
CA SER A 189 -4.34 4.84 -9.14
C SER A 189 -5.38 5.79 -8.56
N PRO A 190 -6.65 5.72 -9.00
CA PRO A 190 -7.70 6.53 -8.40
C PRO A 190 -7.86 6.21 -6.91
N TYR A 191 -8.14 7.22 -6.10
CA TYR A 191 -8.31 7.08 -4.65
C TYR A 191 -9.76 7.37 -4.25
N LEU A 192 -10.30 6.56 -3.33
CA LEU A 192 -11.66 6.70 -2.83
C LEU A 192 -11.81 6.03 -1.45
N SER A 193 -11.32 6.72 -0.42
CA SER A 193 -11.37 6.26 0.97
C SER A 193 -11.52 7.46 1.92
N ALA A 194 -11.95 7.16 3.15
CA ALA A 194 -12.15 8.07 4.29
C ALA A 194 -10.87 8.68 4.87
N ALA A 195 -9.70 8.10 4.56
CA ALA A 195 -8.45 8.61 5.11
C ALA A 195 -8.04 9.89 4.38
N GLU A 196 -8.32 11.03 5.01
CA GLU A 196 -8.25 12.38 4.44
C GLU A 196 -6.83 12.75 4.01
N ASN A 197 -5.83 12.36 4.80
CA ASN A 197 -4.45 12.77 4.60
C ASN A 197 -3.65 11.91 3.59
N SER A 198 -4.27 10.90 2.98
CA SER A 198 -3.55 9.89 2.18
C SER A 198 -3.65 10.09 0.67
N ALA A 199 -4.44 11.03 0.20
CA ALA A 199 -4.69 11.27 -1.23
C ALA A 199 -3.91 12.48 -1.76
N PHE A 200 -3.67 12.48 -3.07
CA PHE A 200 -3.39 13.68 -3.84
C PHE A 200 -4.69 14.12 -4.53
N PHE A 201 -4.88 15.42 -4.70
CA PHE A 201 -6.03 15.99 -5.40
C PHE A 201 -5.57 16.90 -6.54
N GLY A 202 -5.84 16.52 -7.79
CA GLY A 202 -5.41 17.29 -8.95
C GLY A 202 -5.49 16.51 -10.26
N VAL A 203 -4.47 16.63 -11.10
CA VAL A 203 -4.43 15.97 -12.42
C VAL A 203 -3.21 15.07 -12.51
N ALA A 204 -3.43 13.83 -12.93
CA ALA A 204 -2.44 12.78 -13.05
C ALA A 204 -2.50 12.18 -14.46
N LEU A 205 -1.34 12.02 -15.09
CA LEU A 205 -1.16 11.46 -16.43
C LEU A 205 -0.25 10.23 -16.34
N SER A 206 -0.65 9.14 -16.99
CA SER A 206 0.17 7.94 -17.15
C SER A 206 0.25 7.57 -18.62
N LEU A 207 1.47 7.45 -19.16
CA LEU A 207 1.75 6.98 -20.51
C LEU A 207 2.48 5.64 -20.42
N ARG A 208 1.91 4.59 -21.04
CA ARG A 208 2.45 3.23 -20.97
C ARG A 208 2.80 2.74 -22.36
N THR A 209 4.07 2.66 -22.68
CA THR A 209 4.54 2.05 -23.92
C THR A 209 5.09 0.64 -23.67
N GLY A 210 5.49 -0.05 -24.74
CA GLY A 210 6.18 -1.34 -24.63
C GLY A 210 7.57 -1.23 -23.98
N LEU A 211 8.23 -0.07 -24.09
CA LEU A 211 9.60 0.15 -23.64
C LEU A 211 9.70 0.90 -22.32
N PHE A 212 8.76 1.80 -22.05
CA PHE A 212 8.77 2.60 -20.82
C PHE A 212 7.36 2.89 -20.31
N GLU A 213 7.28 3.24 -19.03
CA GLU A 213 6.10 3.73 -18.36
C GLU A 213 6.44 5.06 -17.68
N MET A 214 5.67 6.09 -18.00
CA MET A 214 5.88 7.45 -17.51
C MET A 214 4.64 7.91 -16.77
N HIS A 215 4.86 8.57 -15.65
CA HIS A 215 3.81 9.17 -14.84
C HIS A 215 4.19 10.60 -14.50
N ALA A 216 3.22 11.50 -14.55
CA ALA A 216 3.39 12.88 -14.12
C ALA A 216 2.09 13.36 -13.47
N PHE A 217 2.19 14.19 -12.43
CA PHE A 217 1.01 14.75 -11.81
C PHE A 217 1.30 16.10 -11.14
N THR A 218 0.24 16.86 -10.93
CA THR A 218 0.20 18.02 -10.06
C THR A 218 -0.99 17.87 -9.12
N SER A 219 -0.79 18.27 -7.87
CA SER A 219 -1.77 18.19 -6.79
C SER A 219 -1.80 19.52 -6.05
N HIS A 220 -3.00 19.97 -5.70
CA HIS A 220 -3.24 21.04 -4.76
C HIS A 220 -4.24 20.51 -3.74
N ASP A 221 -3.83 20.51 -2.48
CA ASP A 221 -4.63 19.98 -1.39
C ASP A 221 -4.62 20.94 -0.21
N LYS A 222 -5.64 20.84 0.63
CA LYS A 222 -5.71 21.55 1.90
C LYS A 222 -5.53 20.55 3.03
N LYS A 223 -4.69 20.90 3.99
CA LYS A 223 -4.37 20.07 5.15
C LYS A 223 -4.82 20.75 6.42
N ASP A 224 -5.26 19.94 7.37
CA ASP A 224 -5.50 20.41 8.72
C ASP A 224 -4.18 20.81 9.36
N ALA A 225 -4.15 22.01 9.92
CA ALA A 225 -2.96 22.53 10.58
C ALA A 225 -3.34 23.53 11.66
N ARG A 226 -2.54 23.56 12.73
CA ARG A 226 -2.52 24.71 13.62
C ARG A 226 -1.41 25.64 13.16
N VAL A 227 -1.81 26.82 12.67
CA VAL A 227 -0.90 27.85 12.17
C VAL A 227 -1.04 29.08 13.05
N GLU A 228 0.08 29.58 13.57
CA GLU A 228 0.16 30.83 14.33
C GLU A 228 1.26 31.70 13.70
N GLU A 229 0.93 32.96 13.37
CA GLU A 229 1.87 33.93 12.77
C GLU A 229 2.63 33.40 11.52
N GLY A 230 1.98 32.55 10.71
CA GLY A 230 2.57 31.96 9.49
C GLY A 230 3.49 30.75 9.75
N VAL A 231 3.55 30.27 10.99
CA VAL A 231 4.33 29.11 11.42
C VAL A 231 3.41 27.94 11.76
N ILE A 232 3.72 26.77 11.21
CA ILE A 232 2.99 25.54 11.48
C ILE A 232 3.47 24.95 12.81
N LEU A 233 2.56 24.81 13.77
CA LEU A 233 2.83 24.22 15.08
C LEU A 233 2.55 22.71 15.10
N THR A 234 1.42 22.30 14.53
CA THR A 234 0.97 20.90 14.52
C THR A 234 0.21 20.57 13.26
N LEU A 235 0.38 19.33 12.78
CA LEU A 235 -0.43 18.73 11.72
C LEU A 235 -1.25 17.57 12.30
N PRO A 236 -2.52 17.80 12.66
CA PRO A 236 -3.43 16.73 13.04
C PRO A 236 -3.55 15.70 11.90
N SER A 237 -3.49 14.42 12.23
CA SER A 237 -3.64 13.34 11.24
C SER A 237 -4.97 12.60 11.36
N SER A 238 -5.83 12.99 12.31
CA SER A 238 -7.09 12.29 12.62
C SER A 238 -8.18 12.55 11.60
N GLY A 239 -8.22 13.74 10.99
CA GLY A 239 -9.31 14.17 10.11
C GLY A 239 -10.65 14.19 10.85
N LEU A 240 -10.70 14.81 12.03
CA LEU A 240 -11.90 14.84 12.87
C LEU A 240 -12.18 16.28 13.27
N HIS A 241 -13.42 16.74 13.07
CA HIS A 241 -13.82 18.14 13.29
C HIS A 241 -15.01 18.28 14.25
N ARG A 242 -14.83 17.84 15.49
CA ARG A 242 -15.93 17.68 16.48
C ARG A 242 -15.91 18.76 17.57
N THR A 243 -14.73 19.27 17.91
CA THR A 243 -14.52 20.32 18.92
C THR A 243 -14.15 21.66 18.29
N VAL A 244 -14.27 22.76 19.04
CA VAL A 244 -13.89 24.10 18.55
C VAL A 244 -12.43 24.16 18.11
N GLY A 245 -11.53 23.50 18.86
CA GLY A 245 -10.11 23.44 18.51
C GLY A 245 -9.83 22.64 17.24
N GLU A 246 -10.48 21.48 17.09
CA GLU A 246 -10.39 20.66 15.87
C GLU A 246 -10.93 21.41 14.64
N ILE A 247 -12.10 22.05 14.76
CA ILE A 247 -12.71 22.85 13.67
C ILE A 247 -11.80 24.02 13.27
N ALA A 248 -11.11 24.64 14.22
CA ALA A 248 -10.21 25.76 13.93
C ALA A 248 -8.96 25.33 13.13
N THR A 249 -8.59 24.03 13.17
CA THR A 249 -7.46 23.51 12.39
C THR A 249 -7.84 23.06 10.98
N HIS A 250 -9.14 22.96 10.67
CA HIS A 250 -9.63 22.42 9.41
C HIS A 250 -9.18 23.27 8.22
N ASP A 251 -8.57 22.62 7.20
CA ASP A 251 -8.22 23.24 5.92
C ASP A 251 -7.33 24.51 6.00
N GLN A 252 -6.48 24.61 7.04
CA GLN A 252 -5.66 25.80 7.31
C GLN A 252 -4.33 25.87 6.54
N LEU A 253 -3.90 24.78 5.89
CA LEU A 253 -2.62 24.74 5.17
C LEU A 253 -2.78 24.33 3.71
N ASP A 254 -2.46 25.23 2.78
CA ASP A 254 -2.34 24.89 1.36
C ASP A 254 -1.03 24.15 1.08
N GLU A 255 -1.15 22.99 0.43
CA GLU A 255 -0.06 22.14 -0.05
C GLU A 255 -0.11 22.00 -1.57
N PHE A 256 1.01 22.27 -2.23
CA PHE A 256 1.19 22.06 -3.67
C PHE A 256 2.25 21.00 -3.91
N VAL A 257 1.89 19.93 -4.61
CA VAL A 257 2.83 18.84 -4.92
C VAL A 257 2.86 18.54 -6.40
N ARG A 258 4.07 18.39 -6.93
CA ARG A 258 4.34 17.91 -8.28
C ARG A 258 5.16 16.64 -8.19
N GLY A 259 4.86 15.69 -9.06
CA GLY A 259 5.57 14.43 -9.09
C GLY A 259 5.72 13.89 -10.50
N ALA A 260 6.82 13.18 -10.73
CA ALA A 260 7.09 12.49 -11.96
C ALA A 260 7.78 11.15 -11.69
N SER A 261 7.54 10.17 -12.56
CA SER A 261 8.22 8.88 -12.55
C SER A 261 8.43 8.39 -13.97
N LEU A 262 9.59 7.80 -14.23
CA LEU A 262 9.93 7.15 -15.50
C LEU A 262 10.53 5.78 -15.19
N GLU A 263 9.97 4.74 -15.79
CA GLU A 263 10.42 3.36 -15.67
C GLU A 263 10.67 2.76 -17.05
N VAL A 264 11.87 2.22 -17.25
CA VAL A 264 12.25 1.52 -18.49
C VAL A 264 12.12 0.02 -18.27
N LYS A 265 11.47 -0.66 -19.22
CA LYS A 265 11.21 -2.10 -19.20
C LYS A 265 12.33 -2.82 -19.96
N GLY A 266 13.15 -3.60 -19.25
CA GLY A 266 14.17 -4.48 -19.81
C GLY A 266 13.63 -5.84 -20.28
N GLY A 267 12.33 -5.95 -20.56
CA GLY A 267 11.68 -7.22 -20.89
C GLY A 267 11.83 -8.26 -19.78
N ARG A 268 12.49 -9.39 -20.09
CA ARG A 268 12.72 -10.49 -19.13
C ARG A 268 13.70 -10.16 -18.01
N PHE A 269 14.51 -9.12 -18.16
CA PHE A 269 15.55 -8.77 -17.19
C PHE A 269 15.05 -7.88 -16.05
N GLY A 270 13.82 -7.37 -16.15
CA GLY A 270 13.21 -6.53 -15.13
C GLY A 270 13.10 -5.07 -15.55
N ARG A 271 13.17 -4.15 -14.59
CA ARG A 271 12.87 -2.72 -14.76
C ARG A 271 13.81 -1.86 -13.94
N ILE A 272 14.08 -0.66 -14.45
CA ILE A 272 14.83 0.38 -13.77
C ILE A 272 14.05 1.67 -13.95
N GLY A 273 13.92 2.46 -12.89
CA GLY A 273 13.22 3.73 -12.97
C GLY A 273 13.78 4.77 -12.04
N CYS A 274 13.29 5.98 -12.22
CA CYS A 274 13.53 7.11 -11.34
C CYS A 274 12.23 7.81 -11.03
N SER A 275 12.18 8.45 -9.88
CA SER A 275 11.03 9.23 -9.42
C SER A 275 11.50 10.54 -8.79
N TRP A 276 10.69 11.57 -8.95
CA TRP A 276 10.95 12.90 -8.41
C TRP A 276 9.67 13.50 -7.85
N GLN A 277 9.82 14.24 -6.77
CA GLN A 277 8.76 14.93 -6.05
C GLN A 277 9.24 16.33 -5.67
N ASN A 278 8.34 17.30 -5.73
CA ASN A 278 8.48 18.61 -5.11
C ASN A 278 7.20 18.95 -4.37
N SER A 279 7.30 19.24 -3.07
CA SER A 279 6.20 19.77 -2.25
C SER A 279 6.51 21.18 -1.78
N ARG A 280 5.47 22.01 -1.72
CA ARG A 280 5.49 23.38 -1.20
C ARG A 280 4.29 23.61 -0.30
N TYR A 281 4.51 24.34 0.78
CA TYR A 281 3.55 24.69 1.81
C TYR A 281 3.37 26.20 1.85
N ALA A 282 2.15 26.68 2.06
CA ALA A 282 1.91 28.12 2.18
C ALA A 282 2.46 28.73 3.49
N SER A 283 2.68 27.90 4.51
CA SER A 283 3.26 28.29 5.81
C SER A 283 4.52 27.48 6.13
N GLN A 284 5.36 28.00 7.02
CA GLN A 284 6.67 27.41 7.32
C GLN A 284 6.63 26.50 8.55
N PHE A 285 7.31 25.35 8.48
CA PHE A 285 7.58 24.52 9.65
C PHE A 285 8.75 25.09 10.44
N ALA A 286 8.56 25.33 11.73
CA ALA A 286 9.60 25.84 12.61
C ALA A 286 10.76 24.86 12.77
N ALA A 287 11.99 25.37 12.70
CA ALA A 287 13.17 24.62 13.09
C ALA A 287 13.13 24.33 14.60
N GLN A 288 13.32 23.07 14.97
CA GLN A 288 13.33 22.63 16.37
C GLN A 288 14.76 22.39 16.85
N LYS A 289 14.97 22.36 18.16
CA LYS A 289 16.27 22.12 18.80
C LYS A 289 16.29 20.79 19.55
N GLY A 290 17.48 20.33 19.92
CA GLY A 290 17.66 19.12 20.72
C GLY A 290 17.29 17.84 19.95
N ILE A 291 16.50 16.97 20.57
CA ILE A 291 16.10 15.68 19.99
C ILE A 291 15.37 15.86 18.65
N HIS A 292 14.64 16.95 18.48
CA HIS A 292 13.79 17.22 17.33
C HIS A 292 14.48 17.99 16.18
N GLN A 293 15.77 18.26 16.27
CA GLN A 293 16.50 19.06 15.28
C GLN A 293 16.51 18.50 13.85
N HIS A 294 16.19 17.22 13.68
CA HIS A 294 16.10 16.56 12.38
C HIS A 294 14.65 16.35 11.91
N ILE A 295 13.67 16.99 12.54
CA ILE A 295 12.30 17.05 12.00
C ILE A 295 12.28 18.07 10.86
N PHE A 296 11.43 17.82 9.85
CA PHE A 296 11.22 18.72 8.72
C PHE A 296 11.00 20.17 9.18
N SER A 297 11.70 21.11 8.52
CA SER A 297 11.57 22.55 8.73
C SER A 297 11.64 23.27 7.39
N GLY A 298 11.08 24.48 7.32
CA GLY A 298 10.91 25.24 6.08
C GLY A 298 9.54 25.04 5.43
N ASP A 299 9.37 25.50 4.20
CA ASP A 299 8.11 25.50 3.44
C ASP A 299 8.17 24.65 2.16
N HIS A 300 9.28 23.98 1.88
CA HIS A 300 9.41 23.17 0.67
C HIS A 300 10.29 21.96 0.89
N ASN A 301 10.04 20.92 0.10
CA ASN A 301 10.88 19.74 0.03
C ASN A 301 10.96 19.25 -1.41
N SER A 302 12.08 18.64 -1.75
CA SER A 302 12.20 17.90 -2.99
C SER A 302 12.88 16.58 -2.71
N VAL A 303 12.31 15.51 -3.25
CA VAL A 303 12.81 14.15 -3.08
C VAL A 303 13.00 13.56 -4.45
N ALA A 304 14.18 13.00 -4.70
CA ALA A 304 14.49 12.28 -5.93
C ALA A 304 15.03 10.91 -5.58
N GLY A 305 14.74 9.92 -6.41
CA GLY A 305 15.20 8.56 -6.20
C GLY A 305 15.29 7.74 -7.48
N MET A 306 16.05 6.66 -7.39
CA MET A 306 16.19 5.65 -8.43
C MET A 306 15.84 4.28 -7.83
N HIS A 307 15.09 3.49 -8.59
CA HIS A 307 14.67 2.17 -8.19
C HIS A 307 14.98 1.15 -9.28
N TYR A 308 15.14 -0.10 -8.87
CA TYR A 308 15.31 -1.23 -9.78
C TYR A 308 14.55 -2.46 -9.27
N ASP A 309 14.11 -3.29 -10.20
CA ASP A 309 13.54 -4.61 -9.96
C ASP A 309 14.04 -5.51 -11.09
N LEU A 310 15.15 -6.22 -10.86
CA LEU A 310 15.89 -7.00 -11.84
C LEU A 310 15.71 -8.49 -11.58
N ALA A 311 15.45 -9.25 -12.64
CA ALA A 311 15.25 -10.70 -12.56
C ALA A 311 16.35 -11.45 -13.31
N VAL A 312 17.03 -12.36 -12.61
CA VAL A 312 18.06 -13.25 -13.15
C VAL A 312 17.73 -14.68 -12.72
N ARG A 313 17.21 -15.48 -13.67
CA ARG A 313 16.72 -16.85 -13.42
C ARG A 313 15.64 -16.85 -12.32
N SER A 314 15.85 -17.55 -11.21
CA SER A 314 14.94 -17.62 -10.06
C SER A 314 15.24 -16.57 -8.97
N LEU A 315 16.25 -15.71 -9.19
CA LEU A 315 16.62 -14.63 -8.29
C LEU A 315 16.04 -13.31 -8.80
N ASN A 316 15.61 -12.49 -7.86
CA ASN A 316 15.11 -11.16 -8.12
C ASN A 316 15.75 -10.16 -7.16
N PHE A 317 16.44 -9.18 -7.72
CA PHE A 317 17.09 -8.11 -6.97
C PHE A 317 16.24 -6.86 -7.09
N PHE A 318 15.86 -6.27 -5.98
CA PHE A 318 15.07 -5.05 -5.99
C PHE A 318 15.67 -4.02 -5.04
N GLY A 319 15.40 -2.75 -5.27
CA GLY A 319 15.87 -1.71 -4.39
C GLY A 319 15.44 -0.32 -4.85
N GLU A 320 15.60 0.62 -3.94
CA GLU A 320 15.39 2.04 -4.17
C GLU A 320 16.39 2.84 -3.33
N VAL A 321 16.98 3.87 -3.91
CA VAL A 321 17.73 4.89 -3.20
C VAL A 321 17.06 6.23 -3.45
N ALA A 322 16.90 7.03 -2.39
CA ALA A 322 16.29 8.35 -2.46
C ALA A 322 17.06 9.36 -1.60
N GLN A 323 16.98 10.63 -1.99
CA GLN A 323 17.55 11.75 -1.25
C GLN A 323 16.54 12.89 -1.17
N SER A 324 16.37 13.47 0.03
CA SER A 324 15.53 14.64 0.26
C SER A 324 16.33 15.94 0.22
N HIS A 325 15.64 17.08 0.15
CA HIS A 325 16.27 18.41 0.07
C HIS A 325 17.18 18.73 1.25
N SER A 326 16.86 18.21 2.43
CA SER A 326 17.69 18.28 3.64
C SER A 326 19.09 17.65 3.49
N GLY A 327 19.32 16.85 2.44
CA GLY A 327 20.56 16.11 2.21
C GLY A 327 20.52 14.66 2.69
N GLY A 328 19.59 14.33 3.61
CA GLY A 328 19.39 12.98 4.12
C GLY A 328 19.03 11.96 3.04
N ARG A 329 19.46 10.72 3.22
CA ARG A 329 19.30 9.63 2.24
C ARG A 329 18.51 8.46 2.82
N ALA A 330 17.82 7.76 1.93
CA ALA A 330 17.13 6.52 2.21
C ALA A 330 17.54 5.45 1.19
N LEU A 331 17.75 4.23 1.66
CA LEU A 331 18.13 3.06 0.86
C LEU A 331 17.32 1.86 1.31
N VAL A 332 16.77 1.15 0.34
CA VAL A 332 16.24 -0.21 0.47
C VAL A 332 16.90 -1.06 -0.60
N ALA A 333 17.41 -2.22 -0.22
CA ALA A 333 17.94 -3.20 -1.14
C ALA A 333 17.51 -4.59 -0.68
N GLY A 334 17.04 -5.42 -1.62
CA GLY A 334 16.53 -6.73 -1.30
C GLY A 334 16.80 -7.77 -2.38
N LEU A 335 16.78 -9.01 -1.92
CA LEU A 335 16.88 -10.21 -2.73
C LEU A 335 15.64 -11.05 -2.45
N TRP A 336 14.94 -11.44 -3.50
CA TRP A 336 13.82 -12.37 -3.46
C TRP A 336 14.13 -13.60 -4.31
N PHE A 337 13.75 -14.76 -3.81
CA PHE A 337 13.95 -16.05 -4.45
C PHE A 337 12.67 -16.89 -4.32
N ASP A 338 12.20 -17.46 -5.42
CA ASP A 338 10.92 -18.18 -5.51
C ASP A 338 11.10 -19.55 -6.17
N LEU A 339 11.30 -20.58 -5.35
CA LEU A 339 11.29 -22.00 -5.75
C LEU A 339 10.27 -22.78 -4.88
N GLN A 340 10.66 -23.92 -4.30
CA GLN A 340 9.83 -24.63 -3.32
C GLN A 340 9.78 -23.89 -1.98
N ILE A 341 10.82 -23.10 -1.69
CA ILE A 341 10.90 -22.17 -0.57
C ILE A 341 11.00 -20.77 -1.16
N GLU A 342 10.10 -19.90 -0.74
CA GLU A 342 10.10 -18.48 -1.09
C GLU A 342 10.88 -17.74 0.01
N VAL A 343 11.95 -17.04 -0.34
CA VAL A 343 12.81 -16.32 0.61
C VAL A 343 12.94 -14.88 0.17
N VAL A 344 12.84 -13.95 1.13
CA VAL A 344 13.18 -12.55 0.93
C VAL A 344 14.18 -12.10 1.99
N ILE A 345 15.22 -11.39 1.55
CA ILE A 345 16.18 -10.72 2.41
C ILE A 345 16.13 -9.24 2.03
N LEU A 346 15.97 -8.36 3.00
CA LEU A 346 15.88 -6.92 2.77
C LEU A 346 16.77 -6.18 3.76
N PHE A 347 17.65 -5.34 3.24
CA PHE A 347 18.42 -4.35 3.97
C PHE A 347 17.78 -2.97 3.79
N ARG A 348 17.72 -2.19 4.87
CA ARG A 348 17.27 -0.80 4.83
C ARG A 348 18.17 0.11 5.65
N GLN A 349 18.32 1.33 5.18
CA GLN A 349 18.96 2.44 5.89
C GLN A 349 18.25 3.74 5.55
N TYR A 350 17.73 4.41 6.57
CA TYR A 350 17.12 5.73 6.49
C TYR A 350 17.88 6.67 7.41
N ASP A 351 18.43 7.74 6.85
CA ASP A 351 19.11 8.76 7.62
C ASP A 351 18.11 9.51 8.50
N ARG A 352 18.62 10.13 9.55
CA ARG A 352 17.81 10.84 10.57
C ARG A 352 17.10 12.08 10.01
N ASP A 353 17.69 12.65 8.97
CA ASP A 353 17.30 13.88 8.30
C ASP A 353 16.66 13.63 6.94
N PHE A 354 16.45 12.37 6.52
CA PHE A 354 15.64 12.08 5.34
C PHE A 354 14.17 12.45 5.59
N GLN A 355 13.66 13.44 4.85
CA GLN A 355 12.31 13.97 5.03
C GLN A 355 11.45 13.63 3.81
N ASN A 356 10.35 12.90 4.01
CA ASN A 356 9.32 12.71 2.99
C ASN A 356 8.01 12.26 3.64
N PHE A 357 6.95 13.06 3.54
CA PHE A 357 5.61 12.72 4.06
C PHE A 357 4.87 11.68 3.20
N TYR A 358 5.31 11.47 1.95
CA TYR A 358 4.70 10.51 1.02
C TYR A 358 5.49 9.20 0.90
N ALA A 359 6.59 9.08 1.65
CA ALA A 359 7.34 7.84 1.73
C ALA A 359 6.59 6.82 2.61
N CYS A 360 6.52 5.59 2.15
CA CYS A 360 5.96 4.48 2.89
C CYS A 360 6.86 3.24 2.78
N GLY A 361 8.15 3.42 3.02
CA GLY A 361 9.15 2.36 2.95
C GLY A 361 8.92 1.24 3.98
N PHE A 362 9.53 0.09 3.72
CA PHE A 362 9.54 -1.01 4.68
C PHE A 362 10.27 -0.59 5.96
N GLY A 363 9.70 -0.83 7.13
CA GLY A 363 10.31 -0.46 8.40
C GLY A 363 9.38 -0.67 9.58
N GLU A 364 9.92 -0.48 10.78
CA GLU A 364 9.17 -0.68 12.03
C GLU A 364 8.09 0.39 12.20
N ARG A 365 8.37 1.63 11.77
CA ARG A 365 7.49 2.79 11.94
C ARG A 365 6.68 3.07 10.69
N ALA A 366 5.71 3.97 10.83
CA ALA A 366 4.99 4.51 9.68
C ALA A 366 5.87 5.45 8.83
N GLY A 367 6.80 6.19 9.46
CA GLY A 367 7.74 7.08 8.76
C GLY A 367 8.98 6.35 8.24
N THR A 368 9.54 6.87 7.15
CA THR A 368 10.72 6.31 6.44
C THR A 368 11.99 7.08 6.79
N ALA A 369 12.27 7.28 8.08
CA ALA A 369 13.42 8.05 8.55
C ALA A 369 14.03 7.42 9.80
N ASN A 370 15.31 7.69 10.06
CA ASN A 370 15.99 7.33 11.30
C ASN A 370 15.94 5.82 11.65
N GLU A 371 16.21 4.94 10.69
CA GLU A 371 16.15 3.49 10.92
C GLU A 371 17.15 2.73 10.03
N ARG A 372 17.85 1.76 10.62
CA ARG A 372 18.63 0.75 9.89
C ARG A 372 18.10 -0.62 10.26
N GLY A 373 18.06 -1.55 9.32
CA GLY A 373 17.61 -2.89 9.64
C GLY A 373 17.80 -3.93 8.56
N VAL A 374 17.69 -5.18 8.97
CA VAL A 374 17.71 -6.35 8.11
C VAL A 374 16.49 -7.20 8.40
N TYR A 375 15.78 -7.55 7.34
CA TYR A 375 14.60 -8.38 7.37
C TYR A 375 14.84 -9.68 6.61
N TYR A 376 14.46 -10.79 7.22
CA TYR A 376 14.45 -12.11 6.62
C TYR A 376 13.02 -12.63 6.63
N GLY A 377 12.48 -12.95 5.46
CA GLY A 377 11.18 -13.58 5.31
C GLY A 377 11.33 -14.92 4.59
N LEU A 378 10.63 -15.94 5.08
CA LEU A 378 10.63 -17.28 4.51
C LEU A 378 9.19 -17.79 4.45
N ARG A 379 8.82 -18.35 3.30
CA ARG A 379 7.55 -19.07 3.13
C ARG A 379 7.80 -20.40 2.45
N TYR A 380 7.37 -21.47 3.09
CA TYR A 380 7.44 -22.81 2.54
C TYR A 380 6.01 -23.34 2.34
N ARG A 381 5.69 -23.73 1.11
CA ARG A 381 4.37 -24.27 0.76
C ARG A 381 4.51 -25.73 0.38
N THR A 382 3.76 -26.60 1.04
CA THR A 382 3.52 -27.97 0.62
C THR A 382 2.13 -28.06 -0.03
N ARG A 383 1.66 -29.27 -0.33
CA ARG A 383 0.32 -29.47 -0.91
C ARG A 383 -0.80 -29.02 0.05
N ASP A 384 -0.62 -29.28 1.34
CA ASP A 384 -1.68 -29.17 2.35
C ASP A 384 -1.24 -28.28 3.53
N SER A 385 -0.10 -27.58 3.41
CA SER A 385 0.41 -26.74 4.50
C SER A 385 1.22 -25.55 4.01
N THR A 386 1.14 -24.44 4.74
CA THR A 386 1.98 -23.26 4.54
C THR A 386 2.68 -22.90 5.85
N LEU A 387 4.01 -22.91 5.82
CA LEU A 387 4.84 -22.42 6.90
C LEU A 387 5.39 -21.05 6.51
N SER A 388 5.19 -20.05 7.37
CA SER A 388 5.72 -18.71 7.18
C SER A 388 6.55 -18.30 8.39
N PHE A 389 7.69 -17.67 8.15
CA PHE A 389 8.57 -17.18 9.17
C PHE A 389 9.12 -15.81 8.77
N TYR A 390 9.29 -14.92 9.74
CA TYR A 390 10.16 -13.77 9.55
C TYR A 390 10.94 -13.39 10.81
N LEU A 391 12.06 -12.72 10.55
CA LEU A 391 12.93 -12.08 11.54
C LEU A 391 13.25 -10.67 11.04
N ASP A 392 12.91 -9.64 11.81
CA ASP A 392 13.25 -8.25 11.57
C ASP A 392 14.17 -7.75 12.68
N GLN A 393 15.36 -7.29 12.30
CA GLN A 393 16.30 -6.64 13.22
C GLN A 393 16.41 -5.18 12.82
N PHE A 394 16.21 -4.27 13.77
CA PHE A 394 16.19 -2.84 13.47
C PHE A 394 16.84 -2.01 14.57
N LEU A 395 17.34 -0.84 14.17
CA LEU A 395 18.02 0.14 15.00
C LEU A 395 17.58 1.55 14.59
N SER A 396 17.14 2.34 15.55
CA SER A 396 17.03 3.79 15.40
C SER A 396 18.38 4.44 15.67
N VAL A 397 18.86 5.27 14.75
CA VAL A 397 20.22 5.87 14.83
C VAL A 397 20.26 7.12 15.71
N TRP A 398 19.14 7.83 15.83
CA TRP A 398 18.96 9.06 16.59
C TRP A 398 17.88 8.90 17.67
N PRO A 399 17.97 9.63 18.80
CA PRO A 399 16.92 9.72 19.82
C PRO A 399 15.54 10.10 19.28
N GLN A 400 14.51 9.78 20.07
CA GLN A 400 13.11 10.06 19.77
C GLN A 400 12.41 10.67 20.98
N THR A 401 11.22 11.22 20.78
CA THR A 401 10.39 11.78 21.86
C THR A 401 10.15 10.79 22.99
N THR A 402 9.85 9.54 22.64
CA THR A 402 9.51 8.48 23.62
C THR A 402 10.72 7.69 24.11
N SER A 403 11.90 7.93 23.52
CA SER A 403 13.14 7.28 23.92
C SER A 403 14.31 8.22 23.68
N PRO A 404 14.93 8.77 24.75
CA PRO A 404 15.95 9.82 24.63
C PRO A 404 17.30 9.31 24.10
N MET A 405 17.32 8.16 23.44
CA MET A 405 18.52 7.50 22.94
C MET A 405 18.22 6.67 21.68
N PRO A 406 19.25 6.36 20.86
CA PRO A 406 19.17 5.30 19.85
C PRO A 406 18.67 3.99 20.47
N THR A 407 17.78 3.29 19.79
CA THR A 407 17.17 2.04 20.28
C THR A 407 17.22 0.94 19.24
N SER A 408 17.51 -0.28 19.67
CA SER A 408 17.48 -1.48 18.85
C SER A 408 16.34 -2.42 19.23
N GLY A 409 15.95 -3.26 18.27
CA GLY A 409 14.89 -4.24 18.47
C GLY A 409 14.98 -5.41 17.51
N VAL A 410 14.36 -6.50 17.94
CA VAL A 410 14.21 -7.73 17.17
C VAL A 410 12.76 -8.17 17.25
N GLU A 411 12.17 -8.42 16.08
CA GLU A 411 10.84 -8.99 15.95
C GLU A 411 10.90 -10.31 15.19
N MET A 412 10.23 -11.32 15.73
CA MET A 412 10.12 -12.64 15.15
C MET A 412 8.66 -13.03 15.03
N PHE A 413 8.34 -13.73 13.94
CA PHE A 413 7.04 -14.32 13.72
C PHE A 413 7.18 -15.66 13.03
N ALA A 414 6.36 -16.62 13.45
CA ALA A 414 6.21 -17.90 12.80
C ALA A 414 4.71 -18.22 12.70
N SER A 415 4.26 -18.70 11.55
CA SER A 415 2.93 -19.27 11.43
C SER A 415 2.96 -20.58 10.66
N ALA A 416 2.12 -21.51 11.08
CA ALA A 416 1.89 -22.76 10.39
C ALA A 416 0.39 -22.90 10.13
N GLU A 417 0.04 -23.04 8.87
CA GLU A 417 -1.31 -23.28 8.38
C GLU A 417 -1.36 -24.69 7.79
N TRP A 418 -2.36 -25.46 8.19
CA TRP A 418 -2.63 -26.82 7.71
C TRP A 418 -4.05 -26.90 7.18
N GLU A 419 -4.19 -27.40 5.96
CA GLU A 419 -5.47 -27.73 5.35
C GLU A 419 -5.67 -29.25 5.42
N PHE A 420 -6.38 -29.73 6.44
CA PHE A 420 -6.66 -31.17 6.58
C PHE A 420 -7.68 -31.64 5.54
N SER A 421 -8.64 -30.78 5.19
CA SER A 421 -9.62 -30.98 4.12
C SER A 421 -10.21 -29.64 3.68
N ALA A 422 -11.02 -29.63 2.61
CA ALA A 422 -11.77 -28.44 2.20
C ALA A 422 -12.71 -27.88 3.29
N ALA A 423 -13.03 -28.69 4.30
CA ALA A 423 -13.90 -28.35 5.40
C ALA A 423 -13.16 -28.06 6.71
N CYS A 424 -11.86 -28.33 6.80
CA CYS A 424 -11.11 -28.27 8.05
C CYS A 424 -9.69 -27.72 7.83
N SER A 425 -9.39 -26.60 8.48
CA SER A 425 -8.04 -26.02 8.51
C SER A 425 -7.64 -25.57 9.92
N ALA A 426 -6.35 -25.62 10.22
CA ALA A 426 -5.79 -25.08 11.45
C ALA A 426 -4.70 -24.05 11.14
N LEU A 427 -4.65 -23.00 11.96
CA LEU A 427 -3.64 -21.95 11.91
C LEU A 427 -3.06 -21.75 13.32
N VAL A 428 -1.74 -21.85 13.44
CA VAL A 428 -1.01 -21.49 14.65
C VAL A 428 -0.03 -20.37 14.31
N CYS A 429 -0.05 -19.29 15.09
CA CYS A 429 0.81 -18.12 14.93
C CYS A 429 1.52 -17.81 16.25
N LEU A 430 2.82 -17.61 16.18
CA LEU A 430 3.67 -17.13 17.28
C LEU A 430 4.33 -15.82 16.86
N ARG A 431 4.26 -14.80 17.72
CA ARG A 431 4.96 -13.53 17.55
C ARG A 431 5.76 -13.23 18.81
N SER A 432 7.00 -12.79 18.67
CA SER A 432 7.85 -12.34 19.77
C SER A 432 8.54 -11.05 19.37
N GLU A 433 8.45 -10.02 20.21
CA GLU A 433 9.10 -8.73 20.02
C GLU A 433 9.96 -8.42 21.25
N SER A 434 11.18 -7.94 21.01
CA SER A 434 12.09 -7.46 22.03
C SER A 434 12.68 -6.13 21.56
N LYS A 435 12.43 -5.05 22.31
CA LYS A 435 12.80 -3.69 21.90
C LYS A 435 13.29 -2.90 23.09
N GLU A 436 14.38 -2.17 22.91
CA GLU A 436 14.92 -1.30 23.94
C GLU A 436 13.99 -0.11 24.21
N LYS A 437 13.83 0.21 25.49
CA LYS A 437 13.09 1.39 25.96
C LYS A 437 13.87 2.05 27.09
N GLY A 438 13.88 3.38 27.08
CA GLY A 438 14.34 4.16 28.22
C GLY A 438 13.19 4.28 29.22
N VAL A 439 13.39 3.79 30.44
CA VAL A 439 12.41 3.88 31.52
C VAL A 439 12.98 4.83 32.57
N ALA A 440 12.27 5.91 32.86
CA ALA A 440 12.62 6.80 33.96
C ALA A 440 12.33 6.08 35.29
N LYS A 441 13.37 5.86 36.09
CA LYS A 441 13.30 5.22 37.40
C LYS A 441 13.93 6.14 38.42
N MET A 442 13.24 6.41 39.52
CA MET A 442 13.83 7.16 40.62
C MET A 442 14.84 6.27 41.36
N ASP A 443 16.02 6.82 41.62
CA ASP A 443 16.97 6.19 42.53
C ASP A 443 16.55 6.38 44.00
N GLY A 444 17.22 5.70 44.92
CA GLY A 444 16.93 5.77 46.36
C GLY A 444 17.15 7.16 46.99
N TYR A 445 17.65 8.12 46.21
CA TYR A 445 17.86 9.51 46.61
C TYR A 445 16.85 10.47 45.94
N GLY A 446 15.87 9.95 45.21
CA GLY A 446 14.83 10.74 44.54
C GLY A 446 15.25 11.34 43.19
N ASN A 447 16.43 11.00 42.66
CA ASN A 447 16.83 11.47 41.33
C ASN A 447 16.24 10.57 40.24
N SER A 448 15.67 11.17 39.20
CA SER A 448 15.22 10.43 38.02
C SER A 448 16.41 9.98 37.18
N ARG A 449 16.63 8.67 37.06
CA ARG A 449 17.62 8.07 36.17
C ARG A 449 16.91 7.30 35.06
N VAL A 450 17.38 7.46 33.83
CA VAL A 450 16.86 6.65 32.70
C VAL A 450 17.60 5.32 32.70
N GLN A 451 16.89 4.24 33.02
CA GLN A 451 17.38 2.88 32.90
C GLN A 451 16.98 2.32 31.53
N ILE A 452 17.92 1.66 30.86
CA ILE A 452 17.64 0.95 29.60
C ILE A 452 17.10 -0.42 29.95
N GLU A 453 15.90 -0.72 29.49
CA GLU A 453 15.29 -2.04 29.60
C GLU A 453 14.99 -2.60 28.22
N ARG A 454 15.01 -3.93 28.09
CA ARG A 454 14.67 -4.63 26.85
C ARG A 454 13.51 -5.60 27.09
N PRO A 455 12.29 -5.10 27.35
CA PRO A 455 11.14 -5.95 27.59
C PRO A 455 10.86 -6.86 26.39
N ARG A 456 10.50 -8.11 26.67
CA ARG A 456 10.07 -9.09 25.67
C ARG A 456 8.58 -9.31 25.77
N ARG A 457 7.87 -9.23 24.64
CA ARG A 457 6.44 -9.52 24.52
C ARG A 457 6.25 -10.68 23.55
N SER A 458 5.49 -11.68 23.96
CA SER A 458 5.20 -12.86 23.12
C SER A 458 3.70 -13.10 23.06
N HIS A 459 3.20 -13.45 21.88
CA HIS A 459 1.80 -13.75 21.63
C HIS A 459 1.70 -15.06 20.84
N LEU A 460 0.88 -15.99 21.34
CA LEU A 460 0.51 -17.22 20.65
C LEU A 460 -0.99 -17.15 20.30
N ARG A 461 -1.33 -17.47 19.05
CA ARG A 461 -2.71 -17.62 18.58
C ARG A 461 -2.84 -18.98 17.91
N ALA A 462 -3.87 -19.73 18.28
CA ALA A 462 -4.28 -20.94 17.58
C ALA A 462 -5.73 -20.78 17.13
N GLN A 463 -6.05 -21.23 15.92
CA GLN A 463 -7.39 -21.21 15.35
C GLN A 463 -7.63 -22.51 14.59
N LEU A 464 -8.78 -23.14 14.84
CA LEU A 464 -9.30 -24.25 14.07
C LEU A 464 -10.57 -23.77 13.37
N THR A 465 -10.63 -23.93 12.05
CA THR A 465 -11.80 -23.57 11.23
C THR A 465 -12.42 -24.84 10.72
N VAL A 466 -13.67 -25.10 11.09
CA VAL A 466 -14.48 -26.22 10.60
C VAL A 466 -15.70 -25.65 9.89
N SER A 467 -15.78 -25.84 8.57
CA SER A 467 -16.93 -25.46 7.77
C SER A 467 -17.77 -26.71 7.50
N PRO A 468 -19.05 -26.77 7.90
CA PRO A 468 -19.89 -27.91 7.57
C PRO A 468 -20.03 -27.99 6.04
N ILE A 469 -19.76 -29.17 5.49
CA ILE A 469 -19.97 -29.43 4.06
C ILE A 469 -21.48 -29.29 3.81
N LYS A 470 -21.87 -28.30 3.00
CA LYS A 470 -23.24 -28.23 2.45
C LYS A 470 -23.41 -29.35 1.43
N SER A 471 -23.63 -30.57 1.92
CA SER A 471 -24.37 -31.60 1.19
C SER A 471 -24.86 -32.67 2.18
N ILE A 472 -26.02 -32.42 2.77
CA ILE A 472 -26.96 -33.51 3.03
C ILE A 472 -27.81 -33.53 1.76
N ARG A 473 -27.54 -34.49 0.87
CA ARG A 473 -28.45 -34.87 -0.21
C ARG A 473 -29.29 -36.03 0.26
#